data_AF-A0AAI8SL55-F1
#
_entry.id   AF-A0AAI8SL55-F1
#
_cell.length_a   1.000
_cell.length_b   1.000
_cell.length_c   1.000
_cell.angle_alpha   90.00
_cell.angle_beta   90.00
_cell.angle_gamma   90.00
#
_symmetry.space_group_name_H-M   'P 1'
#
loop_
_entity.id
_entity.type
_entity.pdbx_description
1 polymer ?
#
loop_
_entity_poly.entity_id
_entity_poly.type
_entity_poly.pdbx_seq_one_letter_code
_entity_poly.pdbx_strand_id
1 'polypeptide(L)'
;MVIIWNDLACGDREAAAVLVALNSVFQVVMFAVLGWFYLSVLPGWLGLDQTSISVSPWQIAKSVLIFLGVPLLLGYLSRRLGERTKGRDWYEDRFLPKVGPWALYGLLFTIVILFALQGAQITSRPLDVVRIAVPLLVYFAVMWGGGYALGAVLGLGYQRTTTLAFTAAGNNFELAIAVAIATYGATSGQALAGVVGPLIEVPVLVALVYVSLALRRRFKSSTPESIPTTDRNTP
;
A
#
# COMPACT_ATOMS: atom_id res chain seq x y z
N MET A 1 0.35 4.51 -2.53
CA MET A 1 -1.09 4.58 -2.84
C MET A 1 -1.98 4.82 -1.61
N VAL A 2 -1.82 4.05 -0.52
CA VAL A 2 -2.64 4.14 0.71
C VAL A 2 -2.87 5.56 1.25
N ILE A 3 -1.83 6.41 1.25
CA ILE A 3 -1.92 7.80 1.73
C ILE A 3 -2.99 8.59 0.95
N ILE A 4 -3.10 8.37 -0.36
CA ILE A 4 -4.06 9.07 -1.22
C ILE A 4 -5.50 8.69 -0.83
N TRP A 5 -5.77 7.40 -0.65
CA TRP A 5 -7.10 6.92 -0.24
C TRP A 5 -7.46 7.41 1.16
N ASN A 6 -6.50 7.37 2.08
CA ASN A 6 -6.64 7.93 3.42
C ASN A 6 -7.01 9.42 3.37
N ASP A 7 -6.31 10.20 2.56
CA ASP A 7 -6.57 11.63 2.40
C ASP A 7 -7.96 11.90 1.80
N LEU A 8 -8.33 11.17 0.74
CA LEU A 8 -9.65 11.29 0.12
C LEU A 8 -10.77 10.91 1.10
N ALA A 9 -10.53 9.94 1.98
CA ALA A 9 -11.47 9.55 3.03
C ALA A 9 -11.39 10.44 4.29
N CYS A 10 -10.58 11.51 4.30
CA CYS A 10 -10.37 12.39 5.46
C CYS A 10 -9.85 11.65 6.71
N GLY A 11 -8.96 10.68 6.52
CA GLY A 11 -8.27 9.98 7.60
C GLY A 11 -7.15 10.80 8.25
N ASP A 12 -6.49 10.22 9.25
CA ASP A 12 -5.34 10.80 9.94
C ASP A 12 -4.08 10.66 9.07
N ARG A 13 -3.47 11.79 8.70
CA ARG A 13 -2.29 11.83 7.81
C ARG A 13 -1.02 11.37 8.51
N GLU A 14 -0.85 11.73 9.77
CA GLU A 14 0.35 11.41 10.53
C GLU A 14 0.38 9.92 10.85
N ALA A 15 -0.76 9.37 11.30
CA ALA A 15 -0.90 7.95 11.52
C ALA A 15 -0.68 7.15 10.22
N ALA A 16 -1.19 7.63 9.09
CA ALA A 16 -0.98 6.98 7.79
C ALA A 16 0.52 6.94 7.42
N ALA A 17 1.23 8.05 7.60
CA ALA A 17 2.66 8.12 7.31
C ALA A 17 3.47 7.14 8.18
N VAL A 18 3.17 7.09 9.48
CA VAL A 18 3.83 6.16 10.41
C VAL A 18 3.56 4.71 10.04
N LEU A 19 2.29 4.35 9.80
CA LEU A 19 1.91 2.99 9.45
C LEU A 19 2.53 2.53 8.13
N VAL A 20 2.56 3.41 7.11
CA VAL A 20 3.22 3.10 5.84
C VAL A 20 4.71 2.88 6.02
N ALA A 21 5.39 3.71 6.82
CA ALA A 21 6.81 3.54 7.09
C ALA A 21 7.11 2.21 7.81
N LEU A 22 6.32 1.88 8.83
CA LEU A 22 6.43 0.59 9.55
C LEU A 22 6.18 -0.59 8.62
N ASN A 23 5.14 -0.52 7.79
CA ASN A 23 4.82 -1.55 6.81
C ASN A 23 5.97 -1.73 5.80
N SER A 24 6.58 -0.65 5.30
CA SER A 24 7.72 -0.75 4.38
C SER A 24 8.93 -1.44 5.01
N VAL A 25 9.29 -1.10 6.25
CA VAL A 25 10.39 -1.77 6.96
C VAL A 25 10.07 -3.24 7.19
N PHE A 26 8.85 -3.53 7.64
CA PHE A 26 8.37 -4.90 7.83
C PHE A 26 8.42 -5.70 6.52
N GLN A 27 7.99 -5.11 5.39
CA GLN A 27 8.06 -5.73 4.07
C GLN A 27 9.50 -6.06 3.68
N VAL A 28 10.47 -5.16 3.86
CA VAL A 28 11.88 -5.46 3.54
C VAL A 28 12.38 -6.71 4.29
N VAL A 29 11.98 -6.88 5.54
CA VAL A 29 12.41 -8.01 6.38
C VAL A 29 11.61 -9.28 6.09
N MET A 30 10.29 -9.16 6.02
CA MET A 30 9.36 -10.29 6.07
C MET A 30 8.84 -10.72 4.69
N PHE A 31 9.02 -9.95 3.63
CA PHE A 31 8.45 -10.31 2.32
C PHE A 31 9.00 -11.64 1.80
N ALA A 32 10.31 -11.87 1.90
CA ALA A 32 10.90 -13.15 1.48
C ALA A 32 10.46 -14.32 2.38
N VAL A 33 10.35 -14.08 3.69
CA VAL A 33 9.89 -15.08 4.67
C VAL A 33 8.44 -15.46 4.41
N LEU A 34 7.56 -14.48 4.25
CA LEU A 34 6.15 -14.68 3.94
C LEU A 34 5.97 -15.29 2.54
N GLY A 35 6.76 -14.88 1.55
CA GLY A 35 6.76 -15.47 0.22
C GLY A 35 7.10 -16.96 0.25
N TRP A 36 8.16 -17.34 0.96
CA TRP A 36 8.50 -18.76 1.17
C TRP A 36 7.40 -19.51 1.93
N PHE A 37 6.84 -18.90 2.98
CA PHE A 37 5.75 -19.52 3.74
C PHE A 37 4.51 -19.77 2.88
N TYR A 38 4.04 -18.77 2.14
CA TYR A 38 2.80 -18.87 1.34
C TYR A 38 2.96 -19.71 0.08
N LEU A 39 4.17 -19.81 -0.48
CA LEU A 39 4.39 -20.57 -1.72
C LEU A 39 4.90 -22.00 -1.47
N SER A 40 5.65 -22.25 -0.40
CA SER A 40 6.21 -23.60 -0.11
C SER A 40 5.53 -24.28 1.08
N VAL A 41 5.52 -23.62 2.24
CA VAL A 41 5.12 -24.27 3.50
C VAL A 41 3.61 -24.48 3.58
N LEU A 42 2.84 -23.42 3.35
CA LEU A 42 1.38 -23.45 3.48
C LEU A 42 0.71 -24.40 2.48
N PRO A 43 1.06 -24.40 1.17
CA PRO A 43 0.50 -25.37 0.23
C PRO A 43 0.85 -26.82 0.62
N GLY A 44 2.07 -27.07 1.10
CA GLY A 44 2.50 -28.37 1.60
C GLY A 44 1.66 -28.85 2.80
N TRP A 45 1.32 -27.97 3.73
CA TRP A 45 0.43 -28.30 4.86
C TRP A 45 -1.02 -28.57 4.43
N LEU A 46 -1.46 -27.92 3.36
CA LEU A 46 -2.81 -28.08 2.81
C LEU A 46 -2.91 -29.25 1.81
N GLY A 47 -1.81 -29.96 1.53
CA GLY A 47 -1.77 -31.04 0.54
C GLY A 47 -2.01 -30.55 -0.89
N LEU A 48 -1.77 -29.27 -1.16
CA LEU A 48 -1.90 -28.66 -2.48
C LEU A 48 -0.62 -28.84 -3.28
N ASP A 49 -0.75 -28.77 -4.61
CA ASP A 49 0.40 -28.75 -5.50
C ASP A 49 1.32 -27.58 -5.12
N GLN A 50 2.51 -27.93 -4.66
CA GLN A 50 3.59 -26.96 -4.54
C GLN A 50 3.99 -26.66 -5.98
N THR A 51 3.66 -25.46 -6.48
CA THR A 51 4.27 -24.94 -7.70
C THR A 51 5.77 -25.19 -7.55
N SER A 52 6.38 -25.95 -8.45
CA SER A 52 7.78 -26.36 -8.34
C SER A 52 8.65 -25.11 -8.26
N ILE A 53 8.90 -24.62 -7.05
CA ILE A 53 9.61 -23.38 -6.83
C ILE A 53 11.08 -23.70 -7.03
N SER A 54 11.52 -23.66 -8.28
CA SER A 54 12.93 -23.53 -8.63
C SER A 54 13.49 -22.14 -8.29
N VAL A 55 12.66 -21.28 -7.69
CA VAL A 55 13.04 -19.96 -7.19
C VAL A 55 13.59 -20.09 -5.77
N SER A 56 14.87 -19.81 -5.62
CA SER A 56 15.46 -19.68 -4.28
C SER A 56 14.79 -18.54 -3.51
N PRO A 57 14.37 -18.70 -2.24
CA PRO A 57 13.94 -17.60 -1.37
C PRO A 57 14.92 -16.41 -1.36
N TRP A 58 16.20 -16.69 -1.63
CA TRP A 58 17.24 -15.68 -1.81
C TRP A 58 17.01 -14.76 -3.02
N GLN A 59 16.47 -15.27 -4.13
CA GLN A 59 16.14 -14.48 -5.32
C GLN A 59 15.00 -13.49 -5.04
N ILE A 60 14.02 -13.91 -4.24
CA ILE A 60 12.93 -13.05 -3.77
C ILE A 60 13.50 -11.97 -2.85
N ALA A 61 14.31 -12.35 -1.85
CA ALA A 61 14.95 -11.42 -0.92
C ALA A 61 15.82 -10.38 -1.64
N LYS A 62 16.64 -10.82 -2.59
CA LYS A 62 17.48 -9.94 -3.42
C LYS A 62 16.64 -8.96 -4.24
N SER A 63 15.55 -9.44 -4.84
CA SER A 63 14.61 -8.58 -5.59
C SER A 63 13.99 -7.52 -4.69
N VAL A 64 13.49 -7.90 -3.51
CA VAL A 64 12.90 -6.95 -2.55
C VAL A 64 13.93 -5.94 -2.07
N LEU A 65 15.17 -6.36 -1.78
CA LEU A 65 16.23 -5.46 -1.34
C LEU A 65 16.57 -4.43 -2.43
N ILE A 66 16.60 -4.84 -3.70
CA ILE A 66 16.89 -3.94 -4.82
C ILE A 66 15.70 -3.00 -5.08
N PHE A 67 14.47 -3.52 -5.14
CA PHE A 67 13.28 -2.74 -5.53
C PHE A 67 12.71 -1.88 -4.40
N LEU A 68 12.91 -2.25 -3.14
CA LEU A 68 12.39 -1.51 -1.98
C LEU A 68 13.52 -1.01 -1.07
N GLY A 69 14.47 -1.88 -0.72
CA GLY A 69 15.53 -1.55 0.24
C GLY A 69 16.45 -0.42 -0.21
N VAL A 70 16.99 -0.50 -1.43
CA VAL A 70 17.88 0.52 -1.99
C VAL A 70 17.15 1.87 -2.13
N PRO A 71 15.96 1.98 -2.75
CA PRO A 71 15.21 3.24 -2.80
C PRO A 71 14.89 3.82 -1.42
N LEU A 72 14.52 2.99 -0.45
CA LEU A 72 14.23 3.43 0.92
C LEU A 72 15.49 4.03 1.59
N LEU A 73 16.64 3.35 1.45
CA LEU A 73 17.91 3.84 1.97
C LEU A 73 18.33 5.15 1.31
N LEU A 74 18.21 5.25 -0.02
CA LEU A 74 18.49 6.47 -0.75
C LEU A 74 17.56 7.62 -0.36
N GLY A 75 16.26 7.34 -0.17
CA GLY A 75 15.30 8.31 0.35
C GLY A 75 15.70 8.83 1.73
N TYR A 76 16.03 7.92 2.65
CA TYR A 76 16.50 8.25 3.99
C TYR A 76 17.79 9.10 3.98
N LEU A 77 18.78 8.68 3.20
CA LEU A 77 20.04 9.42 3.06
C LEU A 77 19.80 10.79 2.42
N SER A 78 18.98 10.89 1.38
CA SER A 78 18.66 12.17 0.73
C SER A 78 18.04 13.17 1.72
N ARG A 79 17.15 12.70 2.60
CA ARG A 79 16.56 13.52 3.67
C ARG A 79 17.61 13.91 4.70
N ARG A 80 18.36 12.94 5.22
CA ARG A 80 19.37 13.17 6.26
C ARG A 80 20.47 14.12 5.80
N LEU A 81 20.96 13.98 4.58
CA LEU A 81 21.98 14.88 4.01
C LEU A 81 21.37 16.23 3.61
N GLY A 82 20.15 16.25 3.03
CA GLY A 82 19.46 17.47 2.64
C GLY A 82 19.16 18.38 3.82
N GLU A 83 18.54 17.85 4.87
CA GLU A 83 18.22 18.59 6.09
C GLU A 83 19.49 19.10 6.79
N ARG A 84 20.56 18.30 6.82
CA ARG A 84 21.84 18.69 7.44
C ARG A 84 22.58 19.79 6.69
N THR A 85 22.53 19.78 5.36
CA THR A 85 23.35 20.70 4.55
C THR A 85 22.62 21.99 4.20
N LYS A 86 21.29 21.96 4.06
CA LYS A 86 20.50 23.09 3.55
C LYS A 86 19.29 23.45 4.43
N GLY A 87 19.10 22.75 5.55
CA GLY A 87 17.96 22.96 6.44
C GLY A 87 16.68 22.28 5.95
N ARG A 88 15.69 22.24 6.84
CA ARG A 88 14.42 21.55 6.62
C ARG A 88 13.55 22.28 5.60
N ASP A 89 13.49 23.60 5.67
CA ASP A 89 12.67 24.43 4.76
C ASP A 89 13.07 24.23 3.29
N TRP A 90 14.39 24.19 3.00
CA TRP A 90 14.85 23.89 1.65
C TRP A 90 14.45 22.49 1.18
N TYR A 91 14.52 21.50 2.08
CA TYR A 91 14.13 20.13 1.75
C TYR A 91 12.64 20.04 1.42
N GLU A 92 11.79 20.65 2.24
CA GLU A 92 10.33 20.61 2.09
C GLU A 92 9.82 21.50 0.94
N ASP A 93 10.37 22.70 0.75
CA ASP A 93 9.85 23.68 -0.23
C ASP A 93 10.50 23.57 -1.62
N ARG A 94 11.72 23.05 -1.74
CA ARG A 94 12.47 22.99 -3.01
C ARG A 94 12.75 21.58 -3.48
N PHE A 95 13.24 20.70 -2.60
CA PHE A 95 13.66 19.36 -3.00
C PHE A 95 12.48 18.41 -3.17
N LEU A 96 11.62 18.29 -2.17
CA LEU A 96 10.45 17.39 -2.21
C LEU A 96 9.51 17.68 -3.39
N PRO A 97 9.12 18.94 -3.70
CA PRO A 97 8.19 19.22 -4.79
C PRO A 97 8.79 18.90 -6.17
N LYS A 98 10.13 18.89 -6.28
CA LYS A 98 10.83 18.56 -7.54
C LYS A 98 10.98 17.06 -7.75
N VAL A 99 11.20 16.28 -6.69
CA VAL A 99 11.41 14.82 -6.77
C VAL A 99 10.09 14.05 -6.68
N GLY A 100 9.13 14.53 -5.91
CA GLY A 100 7.84 13.88 -5.67
C GLY A 100 7.09 13.44 -6.94
N PRO A 101 6.95 14.30 -7.98
CA PRO A 101 6.26 13.94 -9.21
C PRO A 101 6.87 12.75 -9.97
N TRP A 102 8.18 12.51 -9.84
CA TRP A 102 8.85 11.39 -10.52
C TRP A 102 8.34 10.03 -10.06
N ALA A 103 7.93 9.90 -8.80
CA ALA A 103 7.31 8.67 -8.30
C ALA A 103 5.98 8.40 -9.01
N LEU A 104 5.16 9.43 -9.21
CA LEU A 104 3.91 9.33 -9.95
C LEU A 104 4.16 9.01 -11.43
N TYR A 105 5.14 9.65 -12.08
CA TYR A 105 5.50 9.34 -13.46
C TYR A 105 6.00 7.91 -13.63
N GLY A 106 6.87 7.42 -12.74
CA GLY A 106 7.35 6.04 -12.77
C GLY A 106 6.22 5.02 -12.57
N LEU A 107 5.29 5.31 -11.65
CA LEU A 107 4.11 4.50 -11.42
C LEU A 107 3.21 4.45 -12.66
N LEU A 108 2.81 5.61 -13.20
CA LEU A 108 1.95 5.70 -14.38
C LEU A 108 2.59 5.04 -15.60
N PHE A 109 3.89 5.26 -15.81
CA PHE A 109 4.65 4.59 -16.86
C PHE A 109 4.60 3.07 -16.71
N THR A 110 4.87 2.55 -15.51
CA THR A 110 4.83 1.11 -15.22
C THR A 110 3.44 0.54 -15.49
N ILE A 111 2.38 1.21 -15.03
CA ILE A 111 1.00 0.82 -15.31
C ILE A 111 0.76 0.77 -16.82
N VAL A 112 1.05 1.85 -17.56
CA VAL A 112 0.82 1.90 -19.02
C VAL A 112 1.54 0.77 -19.74
N ILE A 113 2.82 0.52 -19.43
CA ILE A 113 3.61 -0.55 -20.05
C ILE A 113 3.01 -1.93 -19.72
N LEU A 114 2.66 -2.19 -18.47
CA LEU A 114 2.11 -3.48 -18.07
C LEU A 114 0.76 -3.76 -18.74
N PHE A 115 -0.12 -2.76 -18.84
CA PHE A 115 -1.39 -2.88 -19.54
C PHE A 115 -1.20 -3.02 -21.06
N ALA A 116 -0.22 -2.34 -21.65
CA ALA A 116 0.11 -2.51 -23.06
C ALA A 116 0.59 -3.93 -23.36
N LEU A 117 1.42 -4.50 -22.49
CA LEU A 117 1.95 -5.87 -22.65
C LEU A 117 0.88 -6.94 -22.40
N GLN A 118 0.01 -6.74 -21.41
CA GLN A 118 -0.97 -7.75 -20.98
C GLN A 118 -2.39 -7.54 -21.54
N GLY A 119 -2.63 -6.45 -22.28
CA GLY A 119 -3.97 -6.07 -22.74
C GLY A 119 -4.67 -7.14 -23.59
N ALA A 120 -3.91 -7.85 -24.44
CA ALA A 120 -4.46 -8.95 -25.25
C ALA A 120 -4.93 -10.13 -24.38
N GLN A 121 -4.22 -10.45 -23.31
CA GLN A 121 -4.65 -11.50 -22.37
C GLN A 121 -5.86 -11.08 -21.54
N ILE A 122 -5.89 -9.82 -21.07
CA ILE A 122 -7.02 -9.28 -20.31
C ILE A 122 -8.32 -9.32 -21.14
N THR A 123 -8.23 -8.96 -22.42
CA THR A 123 -9.39 -8.92 -23.34
C THR A 123 -9.81 -10.29 -23.85
N SER A 124 -8.86 -11.20 -24.12
CA SER A 124 -9.16 -12.55 -24.62
C SER A 124 -9.60 -13.54 -23.54
N ARG A 125 -9.31 -13.30 -22.26
CA ARG A 125 -9.64 -14.20 -21.14
C ARG A 125 -10.32 -13.47 -19.97
N PRO A 126 -11.51 -12.88 -20.17
CA PRO A 126 -12.20 -12.12 -19.12
C PRO A 126 -12.57 -12.98 -17.90
N LEU A 127 -12.86 -14.27 -18.11
CA LEU A 127 -13.16 -15.18 -17.00
C LEU A 127 -11.98 -15.41 -16.06
N ASP A 128 -10.74 -15.41 -16.58
CA ASP A 128 -9.55 -15.55 -15.74
C ASP A 128 -9.33 -14.28 -14.90
N VAL A 129 -9.60 -13.10 -15.48
CA VAL A 129 -9.59 -11.83 -14.75
C VAL A 129 -10.61 -11.84 -13.61
N VAL A 130 -11.84 -12.32 -13.87
CA VAL A 130 -12.88 -12.42 -12.83
C VAL A 130 -12.49 -13.40 -11.73
N ARG A 131 -11.91 -14.56 -12.09
CA ARG A 131 -11.40 -15.54 -11.12
C ARG A 131 -10.32 -14.97 -10.20
N ILE A 132 -9.50 -14.05 -10.70
CA ILE A 132 -8.50 -13.32 -9.89
C ILE A 132 -9.16 -12.20 -9.07
N ALA A 133 -10.11 -11.48 -9.66
CA ALA A 133 -10.77 -10.34 -9.05
C ALA A 133 -11.62 -10.72 -7.83
N VAL A 134 -12.36 -11.84 -7.88
CA VAL A 134 -13.28 -12.22 -6.79
C VAL A 134 -12.55 -12.44 -5.46
N PRO A 135 -11.47 -13.25 -5.37
CA PRO A 135 -10.69 -13.36 -4.14
C PRO A 135 -10.10 -12.03 -3.65
N LEU A 136 -9.66 -11.17 -4.58
CA LEU A 136 -9.16 -9.83 -4.26
C LEU A 136 -10.24 -8.93 -3.66
N LEU A 137 -11.46 -8.96 -4.19
CA LEU A 137 -12.60 -8.22 -3.66
C LEU A 137 -12.94 -8.67 -2.24
N VAL A 138 -12.97 -9.97 -2.01
CA VAL A 138 -13.19 -10.54 -0.67
C VAL A 138 -12.08 -10.10 0.27
N TYR A 139 -10.82 -10.19 -0.17
CA TYR A 139 -9.67 -9.72 0.60
C TYR A 139 -9.84 -8.25 1.01
N PHE A 140 -10.14 -7.34 0.08
CA PHE A 140 -10.30 -5.92 0.40
C PHE A 140 -11.46 -5.69 1.36
N ALA A 141 -12.61 -6.34 1.14
CA ALA A 141 -13.77 -6.21 2.01
C ALA A 141 -13.49 -6.70 3.44
N VAL A 142 -12.80 -7.84 3.58
CA VAL A 142 -12.45 -8.42 4.87
C VAL A 142 -11.40 -7.59 5.59
N MET A 143 -10.31 -7.22 4.91
CA MET A 143 -9.22 -6.48 5.53
C MET A 143 -9.63 -5.06 5.90
N TRP A 144 -10.31 -4.35 4.99
CA TRP A 144 -10.82 -3.02 5.27
C TRP A 144 -11.91 -3.09 6.34
N GLY A 145 -12.90 -3.98 6.19
CA GLY A 145 -14.01 -4.11 7.12
C GLY A 145 -13.57 -4.53 8.52
N GLY A 146 -12.63 -5.47 8.62
CA GLY A 146 -12.02 -5.90 9.87
C GLY A 146 -11.21 -4.79 10.52
N GLY A 147 -10.37 -4.08 9.76
CA GLY A 147 -9.63 -2.93 10.26
C GLY A 147 -10.54 -1.79 10.74
N TYR A 148 -11.64 -1.53 10.01
CA TYR A 148 -12.61 -0.52 10.36
C TYR A 148 -13.40 -0.90 11.62
N ALA A 149 -13.88 -2.14 11.70
CA ALA A 149 -14.58 -2.66 12.87
C ALA A 149 -13.68 -2.63 14.10
N LEU A 150 -12.42 -3.08 13.97
CA LEU A 150 -11.45 -3.04 15.06
C LEU A 150 -11.20 -1.61 15.54
N GLY A 151 -10.94 -0.66 14.64
CA GLY A 151 -10.72 0.74 15.00
C GLY A 151 -11.95 1.37 15.67
N ALA A 152 -13.15 1.03 15.21
CA ALA A 152 -14.40 1.47 15.82
C ALA A 152 -14.61 0.89 17.23
N VAL A 153 -14.35 -0.41 17.43
CA VAL A 153 -14.45 -1.09 18.74
C VAL A 153 -13.44 -0.53 19.73
N LEU A 154 -12.21 -0.24 19.28
CA LEU A 154 -11.18 0.40 20.08
C LEU A 154 -11.41 1.90 20.33
N GLY A 155 -12.47 2.48 19.76
CA GLY A 155 -12.82 3.88 19.98
C GLY A 155 -11.80 4.88 19.42
N LEU A 156 -11.07 4.54 18.35
CA LEU A 156 -9.98 5.38 17.81
C LEU A 156 -10.47 6.70 17.17
N GLY A 157 -11.79 6.87 17.03
CA GLY A 157 -12.39 7.95 16.26
C GLY A 157 -12.31 7.72 14.75
N TYR A 158 -13.06 8.52 13.98
CA TYR A 158 -13.21 8.30 12.54
C TYR A 158 -11.89 8.33 11.79
N GLN A 159 -11.06 9.36 12.05
CA GLN A 159 -9.85 9.62 11.26
C GLN A 159 -8.88 8.45 11.38
N ARG A 160 -8.54 8.04 12.61
CA ARG A 160 -7.62 6.92 12.87
C ARG A 160 -8.21 5.56 12.50
N THR A 161 -9.51 5.35 12.68
CA THR A 161 -10.19 4.11 12.24
C THR A 161 -10.10 3.95 10.72
N THR A 162 -10.38 5.04 9.99
CA THR A 162 -10.28 5.09 8.54
C THR A 162 -8.84 4.81 8.08
N THR A 163 -7.87 5.44 8.74
CA THR A 163 -6.44 5.21 8.47
C THR A 163 -6.03 3.76 8.70
N LEU A 164 -6.44 3.16 9.82
CA LEU A 164 -6.19 1.76 10.11
C LEU A 164 -6.80 0.85 9.04
N ALA A 165 -8.06 1.08 8.66
CA ALA A 165 -8.76 0.27 7.67
C ALA A 165 -8.10 0.32 6.28
N PHE A 166 -7.73 1.52 5.80
CA PHE A 166 -7.03 1.67 4.52
C PHE A 166 -5.60 1.14 4.55
N THR A 167 -4.91 1.22 5.69
CA THR A 167 -3.59 0.60 5.85
C THR A 167 -3.70 -0.91 5.80
N ALA A 168 -4.69 -1.49 6.49
CA ALA A 168 -4.88 -2.94 6.55
C ALA A 168 -5.26 -3.53 5.17
N ALA A 169 -6.07 -2.81 4.39
CA ALA A 169 -6.53 -3.25 3.08
C ALA A 169 -5.53 -2.95 1.95
N GLY A 170 -4.69 -1.94 2.13
CA GLY A 170 -3.79 -1.45 1.08
C GLY A 170 -2.68 -2.43 0.73
N ASN A 171 -2.50 -2.68 -0.57
CA ASN A 171 -1.44 -3.54 -1.06
C ASN A 171 -0.29 -2.73 -1.69
N ASN A 172 0.85 -3.39 -1.87
CA ASN A 172 2.02 -2.85 -2.58
C ASN A 172 2.20 -3.62 -3.90
N PHE A 173 1.32 -3.38 -4.86
CA PHE A 173 1.30 -4.09 -6.13
C PHE A 173 2.55 -3.84 -6.96
N GLU A 174 3.12 -2.63 -6.87
CA GLU A 174 4.35 -2.26 -7.58
C GLU A 174 5.49 -3.21 -7.18
N LEU A 175 5.66 -3.44 -5.87
CA LEU A 175 6.63 -4.40 -5.36
C LEU A 175 6.28 -5.84 -5.76
N ALA A 176 5.00 -6.23 -5.65
CA ALA A 176 4.56 -7.58 -6.00
C ALA A 176 4.83 -7.92 -7.48
N ILE A 177 4.54 -6.98 -8.39
CA ILE A 177 4.81 -7.11 -9.82
C ILE A 177 6.31 -7.17 -10.07
N ALA A 178 7.09 -6.28 -9.46
CA ALA A 178 8.55 -6.27 -9.63
C ALA A 178 9.18 -7.61 -9.21
N VAL A 179 8.77 -8.15 -8.05
CA VAL A 179 9.23 -9.45 -7.58
C VAL A 179 8.74 -10.57 -8.50
N ALA A 180 7.48 -10.57 -8.93
CA ALA A 180 6.93 -11.58 -9.82
C ALA A 180 7.68 -11.62 -11.16
N ILE A 181 7.97 -10.47 -11.75
CA ILE A 181 8.74 -10.36 -13.01
C ILE A 181 10.19 -10.83 -12.80
N ALA A 182 10.85 -10.38 -11.73
CA ALA A 182 12.24 -10.74 -11.44
C ALA A 182 12.41 -12.24 -11.11
N THR A 183 11.33 -12.89 -10.69
CA THR A 183 11.33 -14.27 -10.23
C THR A 183 10.83 -15.26 -11.29
N TYR A 184 9.70 -14.94 -11.93
CA TYR A 184 8.98 -15.82 -12.84
C TYR A 184 9.01 -15.34 -14.30
N GLY A 185 9.52 -14.13 -14.55
CA GLY A 185 9.54 -13.50 -15.88
C GLY A 185 8.29 -12.66 -16.17
N ALA A 186 8.43 -11.72 -17.11
CA ALA A 186 7.40 -10.74 -17.44
C ALA A 186 6.12 -11.33 -18.08
N THR A 187 6.26 -12.47 -18.77
CA THR A 187 5.15 -13.15 -19.47
C THR A 187 4.47 -14.22 -18.63
N SER A 188 4.88 -14.38 -17.36
CA SER A 188 4.33 -15.39 -16.45
C SER A 188 2.89 -15.06 -16.01
N GLY A 189 2.14 -16.09 -15.62
CA GLY A 189 0.80 -15.91 -15.05
C GLY A 189 0.82 -15.15 -13.72
N GLN A 190 1.91 -15.24 -12.97
CA GLN A 190 2.16 -14.51 -11.72
C GLN A 190 2.32 -13.01 -11.99
N ALA A 191 3.09 -12.65 -13.02
CA ALA A 191 3.19 -11.26 -13.47
C ALA A 191 1.83 -10.74 -13.95
N LEU A 192 1.08 -11.52 -14.73
CA LEU A 192 -0.28 -11.17 -15.16
C LEU A 192 -1.22 -10.91 -13.97
N ALA A 193 -1.23 -11.80 -12.97
CA ALA A 193 -2.03 -11.63 -11.77
C ALA A 193 -1.65 -10.34 -11.00
N GLY A 194 -0.36 -10.02 -10.94
CA GLY A 194 0.12 -8.76 -10.39
C GLY A 194 -0.40 -7.53 -11.13
N VAL A 195 -0.46 -7.58 -12.47
CA VAL A 195 -0.94 -6.47 -13.33
C VAL A 195 -2.45 -6.26 -13.23
N VAL A 196 -3.21 -7.35 -13.10
CA VAL A 196 -4.67 -7.26 -12.91
C VAL A 196 -5.02 -6.62 -11.56
N GLY A 197 -4.15 -6.74 -10.56
CA GLY A 197 -4.31 -6.18 -9.22
C GLY A 197 -4.76 -4.71 -9.21
N PRO A 198 -3.98 -3.77 -9.76
CA PRO A 198 -4.35 -2.35 -9.85
C PRO A 198 -5.68 -2.06 -10.57
N LEU A 199 -6.06 -2.87 -11.58
CA LEU A 199 -7.33 -2.72 -12.29
C LEU A 199 -8.53 -2.89 -11.36
N ILE A 200 -8.39 -3.79 -10.37
CA ILE A 200 -9.42 -4.10 -9.39
C ILE A 200 -9.28 -3.24 -8.15
N GLU A 201 -8.06 -3.06 -7.65
CA GLU A 201 -7.79 -2.32 -6.41
C GLU A 201 -8.28 -0.88 -6.51
N VAL A 202 -7.94 -0.15 -7.59
CA VAL A 202 -8.24 1.28 -7.68
C VAL A 202 -9.76 1.55 -7.58
N PRO A 203 -10.63 0.90 -8.38
CA PRO A 203 -12.08 1.06 -8.23
C PRO A 203 -12.60 0.68 -6.84
N VAL A 204 -12.07 -0.39 -6.26
CA VAL A 204 -12.52 -0.90 -4.96
C VAL A 204 -12.13 0.04 -3.83
N LEU A 205 -10.90 0.53 -3.81
CA LEU A 205 -10.45 1.47 -2.80
C LEU A 205 -11.19 2.80 -2.93
N VAL A 206 -11.50 3.27 -4.15
CA VAL A 206 -12.39 4.42 -4.37
C VAL A 206 -13.79 4.16 -3.80
N ALA A 207 -14.37 2.98 -4.04
CA ALA A 207 -15.66 2.62 -3.45
C ALA A 207 -15.60 2.62 -1.91
N LEU A 208 -14.54 2.07 -1.33
CA LEU A 208 -14.31 2.06 0.11
C LEU A 208 -14.08 3.46 0.69
N VAL A 209 -13.53 4.40 -0.08
CA VAL A 209 -13.46 5.83 0.31
C VAL A 209 -14.88 6.38 0.48
N TYR A 210 -15.76 6.16 -0.49
CA TYR A 210 -17.16 6.59 -0.37
C TYR A 210 -17.88 5.91 0.79
N VAL A 211 -17.64 4.62 1.01
CA VAL A 211 -18.19 3.89 2.17
C VAL A 211 -17.68 4.49 3.49
N SER A 212 -16.38 4.80 3.58
CA SER A 212 -15.78 5.46 4.75
C SER A 212 -16.45 6.81 5.02
N LEU A 213 -16.57 7.65 3.99
CA LEU A 213 -17.20 8.97 4.09
C LEU A 213 -18.68 8.87 4.50
N ALA A 214 -19.41 7.85 4.03
CA ALA A 214 -20.78 7.60 4.47
C ALA A 214 -20.83 7.18 5.96
N LEU A 215 -19.91 6.32 6.40
CA LEU A 215 -19.81 5.86 7.78
C LEU A 215 -19.33 6.94 8.74
N ARG A 216 -18.66 8.00 8.26
CA ARG A 216 -18.26 9.16 9.05
C ARG A 216 -19.40 9.73 9.88
N ARG A 217 -20.62 9.73 9.33
CA ARG A 217 -21.83 10.23 10.01
C ARG A 217 -22.20 9.43 11.26
N ARG A 218 -21.70 8.20 11.40
CA ARG A 218 -21.93 7.34 12.57
C ARG A 218 -20.95 7.57 13.71
N PHE A 219 -19.82 8.23 13.44
CA PHE A 219 -18.91 8.65 14.50
C PHE A 219 -19.45 9.92 15.14
N LYS A 220 -19.79 9.87 16.43
CA LYS A 220 -20.14 11.07 17.19
C LYS A 220 -18.96 12.04 17.07
N SER A 221 -19.25 13.29 16.70
CA SER A 221 -18.28 14.37 16.73
C SER A 221 -17.82 14.56 18.17
N SER A 222 -16.70 13.95 18.54
CA SER A 222 -15.91 14.38 19.68
C SER A 222 -15.33 15.74 19.30
N THR A 223 -16.11 16.79 19.56
CA THR A 223 -15.63 18.17 19.56
C THR A 223 -14.38 18.22 20.44
N PRO A 224 -13.22 18.67 19.96
CA PRO A 224 -12.08 18.92 20.82
C PRO A 224 -12.50 19.97 21.84
N GLU A 225 -12.35 19.63 23.12
CA GLU A 225 -12.55 20.51 24.25
C GLU A 225 -11.80 21.83 23.98
N SER A 226 -12.56 22.93 23.85
CA SER A 226 -12.01 24.26 23.72
C SER A 226 -11.15 24.54 24.95
N ILE A 227 -9.84 24.65 24.76
CA ILE A 227 -8.91 25.11 25.79
C ILE A 227 -9.46 26.45 26.31
N PRO A 228 -9.67 26.62 27.63
CA PRO A 228 -10.12 27.88 28.18
C PRO A 228 -9.09 28.95 27.81
N THR A 229 -9.52 29.97 27.07
CA THR A 229 -8.76 31.20 26.90
C THR A 229 -8.61 31.81 28.28
N THR A 230 -7.43 31.67 28.87
CA THR A 230 -7.04 32.43 30.05
C THR A 230 -6.98 33.90 29.64
N ASP A 231 -8.05 34.64 29.91
CA ASP A 231 -8.06 36.09 29.91
C ASP A 231 -6.97 36.58 30.86
N ARG A 232 -5.82 36.98 30.31
CA ARG A 232 -4.90 37.90 30.98
C ARG A 232 -5.32 39.32 30.63
N ASN A 233 -6.44 39.74 31.22
CA ASN A 233 -6.76 41.14 31.43
C ASN A 233 -6.78 41.38 32.93
N THR A 234 -5.78 42.10 33.45
CA THR A 234 -5.85 42.98 34.63
C THR A 234 -4.49 43.68 34.79
N PRO A 235 -4.49 44.90 35.37
CA PRO A 235 -4.05 46.14 34.71
C PRO A 235 -2.57 46.48 34.88
#